data_AF-A0A7X5UM36-F1
#
_entry.id   AF-A0A7X5UM36-F1
#
_cell.length_a   1.000
_cell.length_b   1.000
_cell.length_c   1.000
_cell.angle_alpha   90.00
_cell.angle_beta   90.00
_cell.angle_gamma   90.00
#
_symmetry.space_group_name_H-M   'P 1'
#
loop_
_entity.id
_entity.type
_entity.pdbx_description
1 polymer ?
#
loop_
_entity_poly.entity_id
_entity_poly.type
_entity_poly.pdbx_seq_one_letter_code
_entity_poly.pdbx_strand_id
1 'polypeptide(L)'
;MAHPAINHTLFALGHGDLAEALGGFAEFVGPDDLLKLPVGRAMLAAPNVEEARESFMRFATAWDSGGFDTFLPPTAEKSQFPVRGPDAPHHPVGWVPYEQRQDIYLYHAGRWFLWLADDHPQWHELTLTDGGVRRHPVTRIYGTSYETTCRLDLGQLAVWIMAEASVRVHWRGFGFSAHVHPGGTFHEPSIEITVHGVPEAEAASVAIELDVIAEGHNWSNPCDPDDHRFRFTSRMVPSGADDRRSPRPGQITIADDDDDE
;
A
#
# COMPACT_ATOMS: atom_id res chain seq x y z
N MET A 1 -28.84 -21.93 3.73
CA MET A 1 -27.37 -21.96 3.60
C MET A 1 -26.81 -21.10 4.69
N ALA A 2 -25.91 -21.59 5.53
CA ALA A 2 -25.27 -20.78 6.57
C ALA A 2 -24.26 -19.84 5.91
N HIS A 3 -24.34 -18.55 6.18
CA HIS A 3 -23.29 -17.61 5.79
C HIS A 3 -21.98 -18.03 6.49
N PRO A 4 -20.85 -18.11 5.78
CA PRO A 4 -19.57 -18.38 6.43
C PRO A 4 -19.26 -17.27 7.43
N ALA A 5 -18.77 -17.63 8.62
CA ALA A 5 -18.37 -16.66 9.63
C ALA A 5 -17.27 -15.74 9.08
N ILE A 6 -17.56 -14.45 9.04
CA ILE A 6 -16.64 -13.39 8.66
C ILE A 6 -15.76 -13.10 9.89
N ASN A 7 -14.44 -13.07 9.72
CA ASN A 7 -13.53 -12.67 10.80
C ASN A 7 -13.50 -11.13 10.80
N HIS A 8 -13.91 -10.48 11.87
CA HIS A 8 -13.84 -9.02 12.01
C HIS A 8 -12.45 -8.54 12.43
N THR A 9 -11.66 -9.37 13.12
CA THR A 9 -10.26 -9.10 13.42
C THR A 9 -9.37 -10.24 12.96
N LEU A 10 -8.29 -9.93 12.25
CA LEU A 10 -7.33 -10.87 11.70
C LEU A 10 -5.94 -10.65 12.29
N PHE A 11 -5.19 -11.73 12.47
CA PHE A 11 -3.79 -11.70 12.86
C PHE A 11 -2.94 -12.38 11.79
N ALA A 12 -1.83 -11.75 11.44
CA ALA A 12 -0.91 -12.25 10.43
C ALA A 12 0.56 -11.94 10.76
N LEU A 13 1.46 -12.70 10.15
CA LEU A 13 2.91 -12.51 10.17
C LEU A 13 3.41 -12.13 8.78
N GLY A 14 4.39 -11.24 8.68
CA GLY A 14 4.93 -10.79 7.38
C GLY A 14 4.09 -9.67 6.77
N HIS A 15 4.16 -9.48 5.45
CA HIS A 15 3.34 -8.52 4.69
C HIS A 15 3.24 -8.96 3.22
N GLY A 16 2.29 -8.38 2.49
CA GLY A 16 2.05 -8.65 1.06
C GLY A 16 1.65 -10.10 0.76
N ASP A 17 1.98 -10.58 -0.43
CA ASP A 17 1.67 -11.94 -0.91
C ASP A 17 2.30 -13.08 -0.08
N LEU A 18 3.27 -12.74 0.78
CA LEU A 18 3.96 -13.68 1.66
C LEU A 18 3.44 -13.64 3.11
N ALA A 19 2.39 -12.84 3.37
CA ALA A 19 1.79 -12.76 4.69
C ALA A 19 1.15 -14.10 5.10
N GLU A 20 1.48 -14.57 6.29
CA GLU A 20 0.93 -15.79 6.85
C GLU A 20 -0.17 -15.47 7.85
N ALA A 21 -1.41 -15.88 7.53
CA ALA A 21 -2.53 -15.75 8.45
C ALA A 21 -2.35 -16.68 9.66
N LEU A 22 -2.38 -16.11 10.85
CA LEU A 22 -2.39 -16.86 12.11
C LEU A 22 -3.80 -17.29 12.54
N GLY A 23 -4.81 -16.58 12.07
CA GLY A 23 -6.22 -16.78 12.42
C GLY A 23 -6.87 -15.46 12.79
N GLY A 24 -8.11 -15.52 13.28
CA GLY A 24 -8.84 -14.32 13.64
C GLY A 24 -9.99 -14.56 14.59
N PHE A 25 -10.79 -13.51 14.77
CA PHE A 25 -11.88 -13.41 15.73
C PHE A 25 -13.12 -12.88 15.00
N ALA A 26 -14.28 -13.31 15.45
CA ALA A 26 -15.57 -12.90 14.90
C ALA A 26 -15.98 -11.50 15.38
N GLU A 27 -15.44 -11.04 16.49
CA GLU A 27 -15.66 -9.70 17.01
C GLU A 27 -14.42 -8.81 16.84
N PHE A 28 -14.63 -7.51 16.99
CA PHE A 28 -13.54 -6.54 17.05
C PHE A 28 -12.73 -6.74 18.33
N VAL A 29 -11.42 -6.93 18.19
CA VAL A 29 -10.48 -6.94 19.31
C VAL A 29 -9.63 -5.67 19.25
N GLY A 30 -9.93 -4.70 20.11
CA GLY A 30 -9.17 -3.46 20.20
C GLY A 30 -7.78 -3.66 20.82
N PRO A 31 -6.82 -2.74 20.60
CA PRO A 31 -5.46 -2.93 21.11
C PRO A 31 -5.37 -3.07 22.63
N ASP A 32 -6.18 -2.31 23.36
CA ASP A 32 -6.24 -2.40 24.82
C ASP A 32 -6.98 -3.67 25.30
N ASP A 33 -7.84 -4.27 24.46
CA ASP A 33 -8.50 -5.53 24.77
C ASP A 33 -7.48 -6.68 24.85
N LEU A 34 -6.41 -6.63 24.05
CA LEU A 34 -5.31 -7.58 24.10
C LEU A 34 -4.65 -7.63 25.49
N LEU A 35 -4.70 -6.53 26.24
CA LEU A 35 -4.08 -6.44 27.56
C LEU A 35 -4.94 -7.01 28.69
N LYS A 36 -6.20 -7.40 28.42
CA LYS A 36 -7.06 -8.08 29.43
C LYS A 36 -6.44 -9.40 29.91
N LEU A 37 -5.60 -10.02 29.09
CA LEU A 37 -4.87 -11.23 29.44
C LEU A 37 -3.35 -10.97 29.44
N PRO A 38 -2.59 -11.46 30.44
CA PRO A 38 -1.13 -11.30 30.48
C PRO A 38 -0.42 -11.81 29.21
N VAL A 39 -0.99 -12.83 28.56
CA VAL A 39 -0.45 -13.41 27.33
C VAL A 39 -0.58 -12.47 26.13
N GLY A 40 -1.58 -11.59 26.07
CA GLY A 40 -1.67 -10.60 24.99
C GLY A 40 -0.59 -9.52 25.13
N ARG A 41 -0.19 -9.19 26.36
CA ARG A 41 1.00 -8.35 26.60
C ARG A 41 2.29 -9.01 26.09
N ALA A 42 2.45 -10.31 26.34
CA ALA A 42 3.60 -11.08 25.86
C ALA A 42 3.62 -11.15 24.31
N MET A 43 2.45 -11.33 23.68
CA MET A 43 2.30 -11.27 22.23
C MET A 43 2.77 -9.93 21.66
N LEU A 44 2.29 -8.81 22.20
CA LEU A 44 2.67 -7.47 21.74
C LEU A 44 4.15 -7.13 21.98
N ALA A 45 4.78 -7.78 22.96
CA ALA A 45 6.19 -7.60 23.29
C ALA A 45 7.13 -8.62 22.62
N ALA A 46 6.62 -9.46 21.72
CA ALA A 46 7.42 -10.47 21.04
C ALA A 46 8.59 -9.82 20.27
N PRO A 47 9.83 -10.33 20.38
CA PRO A 47 11.01 -9.78 19.73
C PRO A 47 11.27 -10.35 18.33
N ASN A 48 10.67 -11.49 17.98
CA ASN A 48 10.85 -12.18 16.70
C ASN A 48 9.54 -12.90 16.27
N VAL A 49 9.55 -13.44 15.05
CA VAL A 49 8.38 -14.03 14.40
C VAL A 49 7.93 -15.30 15.13
N GLU A 50 8.88 -16.12 15.58
CA GLU A 50 8.61 -17.37 16.30
C GLU A 50 7.90 -17.12 17.64
N GLU A 51 8.39 -16.17 18.43
CA GLU A 51 7.79 -15.78 19.71
C GLU A 51 6.44 -15.08 19.53
N ALA A 52 6.29 -14.28 18.45
CA ALA A 52 5.01 -13.64 18.11
C ALA A 52 3.94 -14.70 17.80
N ARG A 53 4.30 -15.71 17.00
CA ARG A 53 3.42 -16.84 16.69
C ARG A 53 3.03 -17.63 17.93
N GLU A 54 4.02 -18.05 18.72
CA GLU A 54 3.76 -18.87 19.91
C GLU A 54 2.87 -18.12 20.91
N SER A 55 3.17 -16.84 21.13
CA SER A 55 2.39 -15.98 22.04
C SER A 55 0.98 -15.74 21.50
N PHE A 56 0.81 -15.56 20.19
CA PHE A 56 -0.52 -15.47 19.57
C PHE A 56 -1.34 -16.75 19.80
N MET A 57 -0.78 -17.94 19.58
CA MET A 57 -1.52 -19.20 19.76
C MET A 57 -1.97 -19.39 21.21
N ARG A 58 -1.12 -19.01 22.18
CA ARG A 58 -1.47 -19.01 23.60
C ARG A 58 -2.54 -17.96 23.91
N PHE A 59 -2.46 -16.77 23.31
CA PHE A 59 -3.47 -15.73 23.44
C PHE A 59 -4.82 -16.19 22.90
N ALA A 60 -4.87 -16.69 21.66
CA ALA A 60 -6.08 -17.19 21.03
C ALA A 60 -6.78 -18.27 21.87
N THR A 61 -6.01 -19.24 22.38
CA THR A 61 -6.54 -20.29 23.27
C THR A 61 -7.11 -19.71 24.57
N ALA A 62 -6.41 -18.75 25.18
CA ALA A 62 -6.84 -18.14 26.43
C ALA A 62 -8.05 -17.19 26.25
N TRP A 63 -8.13 -16.50 25.10
CA TRP A 63 -9.22 -15.62 24.73
C TRP A 63 -10.52 -16.40 24.54
N ASP A 64 -10.44 -17.50 23.78
CA ASP A 64 -11.55 -18.43 23.52
C ASP A 64 -11.99 -19.13 24.81
N SER A 65 -11.04 -19.67 25.59
CA SER A 65 -11.35 -20.30 26.89
C SER A 65 -11.92 -19.31 27.92
N GLY A 66 -11.58 -18.03 27.80
CA GLY A 66 -12.11 -16.95 28.62
C GLY A 66 -13.55 -16.54 28.24
N GLY A 67 -14.07 -17.06 27.13
CA GLY A 67 -15.40 -16.73 26.61
C GLY A 67 -15.52 -15.30 26.09
N PHE A 68 -14.40 -14.67 25.70
CA PHE A 68 -14.40 -13.33 25.14
C PHE A 68 -14.86 -13.31 23.69
N ASP A 69 -14.29 -14.19 22.86
CA ASP A 69 -14.73 -14.44 21.49
C ASP A 69 -14.16 -15.79 21.01
N THR A 70 -14.82 -16.42 20.03
CA THR A 70 -14.39 -17.68 19.44
C THR A 70 -13.22 -17.48 18.51
N PHE A 71 -12.14 -18.22 18.75
CA PHE A 71 -11.00 -18.23 17.83
C PHE A 71 -11.36 -18.97 16.53
N LEU A 72 -11.11 -18.31 15.41
CA LEU A 72 -11.29 -18.85 14.08
C LEU A 72 -9.92 -19.18 13.47
N PRO A 73 -9.48 -20.45 13.49
CA PRO A 73 -8.19 -20.82 12.92
C PRO A 73 -8.16 -20.56 11.41
N PRO A 74 -6.97 -20.36 10.81
CA PRO A 74 -6.85 -20.20 9.37
C PRO A 74 -7.34 -21.48 8.69
N THR A 75 -8.36 -21.36 7.83
CA THR A 75 -8.83 -22.49 7.00
C THR A 75 -7.93 -22.63 5.77
N ALA A 76 -7.85 -23.83 5.17
CA ALA A 76 -7.04 -24.04 3.96
C ALA A 76 -7.40 -23.10 2.79
N GLU A 77 -8.65 -22.64 2.73
CA GLU A 77 -9.12 -21.59 1.80
C GLU A 77 -8.74 -20.17 2.27
N LYS A 78 -8.70 -19.89 3.59
CA LYS A 78 -8.30 -18.59 4.18
C LYS A 78 -6.79 -18.41 4.35
N SER A 79 -6.01 -19.48 4.31
CA SER A 79 -4.55 -19.43 4.07
C SER A 79 -4.21 -19.17 2.60
N GLN A 80 -5.20 -19.19 1.70
CA GLN A 80 -5.07 -18.89 0.28
C GLN A 80 -5.76 -17.58 -0.13
N PHE A 81 -6.62 -17.02 0.71
CA PHE A 81 -6.95 -15.61 0.60
C PHE A 81 -5.70 -14.87 1.05
N PRO A 82 -5.01 -14.11 0.16
CA PRO A 82 -3.96 -13.23 0.63
C PRO A 82 -4.57 -12.43 1.77
N VAL A 83 -3.88 -12.37 2.92
CA VAL A 83 -4.11 -11.27 3.86
C VAL A 83 -3.76 -10.07 3.01
N ARG A 84 -4.76 -9.52 2.33
CA ARG A 84 -4.53 -8.52 1.30
C ARG A 84 -3.84 -7.42 2.06
N GLY A 85 -2.57 -7.26 1.71
CA GLY A 85 -1.83 -6.12 2.16
C GLY A 85 -2.56 -4.86 1.69
N PRO A 86 -2.09 -3.70 2.12
CA PRO A 86 -2.46 -2.42 1.53
C PRO A 86 -2.50 -2.38 -0.04
N ASP A 87 -1.96 -3.38 -0.74
CA ASP A 87 -2.10 -3.72 -2.18
C ASP A 87 -3.47 -4.16 -2.72
N ALA A 88 -4.54 -4.26 -1.92
CA ALA A 88 -5.87 -4.40 -2.52
C ALA A 88 -6.21 -3.08 -3.21
N PRO A 89 -6.63 -3.06 -4.51
CA PRO A 89 -7.04 -1.83 -5.17
C PRO A 89 -8.01 -1.10 -4.25
N HIS A 90 -7.66 0.12 -3.85
CA HIS A 90 -8.43 0.91 -2.91
C HIS A 90 -9.89 0.91 -3.35
N HIS A 91 -10.74 0.10 -2.72
CA HIS A 91 -12.16 0.39 -2.78
C HIS A 91 -12.32 1.71 -2.02
N PRO A 92 -12.92 2.74 -2.64
CA PRO A 92 -13.27 3.93 -1.89
C PRO A 92 -14.01 3.47 -0.63
N VAL A 93 -13.61 4.03 0.51
CA VAL A 93 -14.03 3.68 1.88
C VAL A 93 -15.56 3.57 2.05
N GLY A 94 -16.33 4.04 1.06
CA GLY A 94 -17.78 3.90 0.97
C GLY A 94 -18.36 2.61 0.37
N TRP A 95 -17.58 1.61 -0.09
CA TRP A 95 -18.14 0.45 -0.82
C TRP A 95 -18.07 -0.91 -0.12
N VAL A 96 -17.26 -1.07 0.93
CA VAL A 96 -17.34 -2.27 1.79
C VAL A 96 -18.34 -1.97 2.91
N PRO A 97 -19.50 -2.66 2.98
CA PRO A 97 -20.42 -2.54 4.09
C PRO A 97 -19.64 -2.68 5.41
N TYR A 98 -19.97 -1.87 6.43
CA TYR A 98 -19.25 -1.88 7.71
C TYR A 98 -19.12 -3.30 8.29
N GLU A 99 -20.12 -4.15 8.04
CA GLU A 99 -20.16 -5.55 8.48
C GLU A 99 -19.14 -6.47 7.77
N GLN A 100 -18.48 -5.99 6.72
CA GLN A 100 -17.46 -6.70 5.95
C GLN A 100 -16.08 -6.06 6.07
N ARG A 101 -15.96 -4.96 6.81
CA ARG A 101 -14.69 -4.31 7.13
C ARG A 101 -13.92 -5.17 8.16
N GLN A 102 -12.63 -5.40 7.92
CA GLN A 102 -11.79 -6.26 8.73
C GLN A 102 -10.58 -5.48 9.27
N ASP A 103 -10.40 -5.52 10.58
CA ASP A 103 -9.21 -4.98 11.23
C ASP A 103 -8.10 -6.02 11.23
N ILE A 104 -6.86 -5.57 11.02
CA ILE A 104 -5.72 -6.47 10.82
C ILE A 104 -4.59 -6.12 11.76
N TYR A 105 -4.18 -7.09 12.58
CA TYR A 105 -2.93 -7.05 13.31
C TYR A 105 -1.85 -7.77 12.49
N LEU A 106 -0.77 -7.07 12.20
CA LEU A 106 0.32 -7.56 11.39
C LEU A 106 1.62 -7.50 12.18
N TYR A 107 2.34 -8.62 12.27
CA TYR A 107 3.68 -8.64 12.86
C TYR A 107 4.74 -8.60 11.77
N HIS A 108 5.52 -7.52 11.73
CA HIS A 108 6.58 -7.32 10.75
C HIS A 108 7.77 -6.59 11.38
N ALA A 109 8.99 -6.96 10.96
CA ALA A 109 10.23 -6.31 11.40
C ALA A 109 10.37 -6.14 12.93
N GLY A 110 9.91 -7.12 13.71
CA GLY A 110 10.00 -7.09 15.18
C GLY A 110 8.93 -6.22 15.86
N ARG A 111 7.87 -5.84 15.15
CA ARG A 111 6.84 -4.90 15.62
C ARG A 111 5.45 -5.34 15.20
N TRP A 112 4.46 -4.95 15.99
CA TRP A 112 3.05 -5.11 15.63
C TRP A 112 2.51 -3.82 15.01
N PHE A 113 1.73 -4.01 13.96
CA PHE A 113 0.98 -2.97 13.26
C PHE A 113 -0.51 -3.30 13.30
N LEU A 114 -1.34 -2.27 13.26
CA LEU A 114 -2.78 -2.36 13.23
C LEU A 114 -3.34 -1.56 12.06
N TRP A 115 -4.06 -2.24 11.18
CA TRP A 115 -4.97 -1.63 10.23
C TRP A 115 -6.35 -1.50 10.85
N LEU A 116 -6.89 -0.29 10.84
CA LEU A 116 -8.27 -0.02 11.21
C LEU A 116 -9.08 0.23 9.94
N ALA A 117 -10.09 -0.58 9.70
CA ALA A 117 -11.02 -0.40 8.60
C ALA A 117 -12.14 0.59 8.99
N ASP A 118 -11.74 1.79 9.38
CA ASP A 118 -12.66 2.91 9.67
C ASP A 118 -12.87 3.80 8.43
N ASP A 119 -13.41 5.00 8.61
CA ASP A 119 -13.67 5.94 7.51
C ASP A 119 -12.39 6.64 6.98
N HIS A 120 -11.26 6.46 7.67
CA HIS A 120 -9.93 6.97 7.32
C HIS A 120 -8.87 5.88 7.54
N PRO A 121 -8.97 4.77 6.80
CA PRO A 121 -8.20 3.59 7.11
C PRO A 121 -6.71 3.85 6.96
N GLN A 122 -5.94 3.46 7.98
CA GLN A 122 -4.50 3.66 8.04
C GLN A 122 -3.83 2.63 8.95
N TRP A 123 -2.57 2.34 8.66
CA TRP A 123 -1.72 1.52 9.52
C TRP A 123 -1.24 2.32 10.74
N HIS A 124 -1.22 1.65 11.89
CA HIS A 124 -0.64 2.17 13.12
C HIS A 124 0.40 1.18 13.64
N GLU A 125 1.61 1.66 13.91
CA GLU A 125 2.54 0.92 14.75
C GLU A 125 2.02 0.89 16.19
N LEU A 126 2.03 -0.31 16.78
CA LEU A 126 1.64 -0.52 18.17
C LEU A 126 2.87 -0.48 19.07
N THR A 127 2.84 0.37 20.09
CA THR A 127 3.86 0.41 21.13
C THR A 127 3.22 0.07 22.47
N LEU A 128 3.73 -0.98 23.11
CA LEU A 128 3.32 -1.33 24.45
C LEU A 128 3.89 -0.32 25.47
N THR A 129 3.04 0.18 26.36
CA THR A 129 3.44 1.06 27.45
C THR A 129 2.99 0.50 28.81
N ASP A 130 3.37 1.16 29.89
CA ASP A 130 2.91 0.78 31.24
C ASP A 130 1.41 1.00 31.44
N GLY A 131 0.80 1.92 30.69
CA GLY A 131 -0.60 2.32 30.83
C GLY A 131 -1.54 1.78 29.74
N GLY A 132 -1.06 0.97 28.79
CA GLY A 132 -1.87 0.48 27.67
C GLY A 132 -1.09 0.28 26.37
N VAL A 133 -1.80 0.12 25.26
CA VAL A 133 -1.20 0.09 23.92
C VAL A 133 -1.33 1.46 23.27
N ARG A 134 -0.19 2.08 22.91
CA ARG A 134 -0.19 3.30 22.10
C ARG A 134 -0.19 2.93 20.62
N ARG A 135 -0.99 3.67 19.86
CA ARG A 135 -1.02 3.62 18.39
C ARG A 135 -0.27 4.82 17.83
N HIS A 136 0.70 4.57 16.98
CA HIS A 136 1.45 5.58 16.26
C HIS A 136 1.10 5.43 14.78
N PRO A 137 0.43 6.41 14.14
CA PRO A 137 0.19 6.33 12.70
C PRO A 137 1.51 6.06 11.98
N VAL A 138 1.54 5.04 11.13
CA VAL A 138 2.69 4.81 10.25
C VAL A 138 2.71 6.00 9.30
N THR A 139 3.70 6.87 9.46
CA THR A 139 3.72 8.14 8.73
C THR A 139 4.09 7.84 7.28
N ARG A 140 3.23 8.22 6.33
CA ARG A 140 3.58 8.27 4.90
C ARG A 140 4.86 9.08 4.74
N ILE A 141 5.81 8.58 3.96
CA ILE A 141 6.99 9.33 3.57
C ILE A 141 6.58 10.18 2.38
N TYR A 142 6.63 11.50 2.54
CA TYR A 142 6.27 12.44 1.49
C TYR A 142 7.52 12.86 0.71
N GLY A 143 7.43 12.82 -0.62
CA GLY A 143 8.48 13.35 -1.49
C GLY A 143 8.68 14.86 -1.28
N THR A 144 9.87 15.34 -1.64
CA THR A 144 10.30 16.74 -1.39
C THR A 144 9.42 17.80 -2.05
N SER A 145 8.73 17.44 -3.13
CA SER A 145 7.84 18.31 -3.93
C SER A 145 6.36 18.00 -3.69
N TYR A 146 6.04 17.09 -2.76
CA TYR A 146 4.67 16.62 -2.51
C TYR A 146 3.75 17.75 -2.03
N GLU A 147 4.19 18.56 -1.06
CA GLU A 147 3.36 19.62 -0.47
C GLU A 147 2.80 20.58 -1.54
N THR A 148 3.65 20.96 -2.49
CA THR A 148 3.31 21.86 -3.61
C THR A 148 2.36 21.21 -4.62
N THR A 149 2.39 19.88 -4.75
CA THR A 149 1.71 19.15 -5.83
C THR A 149 0.56 18.25 -5.37
N CYS A 150 0.33 18.12 -4.06
CA CYS A 150 -0.64 17.18 -3.48
C CYS A 150 -2.11 17.41 -3.91
N ARG A 151 -2.43 18.60 -4.44
CA ARG A 151 -3.78 18.97 -4.90
C ARG A 151 -3.99 18.85 -6.41
N LEU A 152 -2.93 18.51 -7.14
CA LEU A 152 -3.00 18.32 -8.59
C LEU A 152 -3.66 16.97 -8.91
N ASP A 153 -4.53 16.97 -9.90
CA ASP A 153 -4.93 15.72 -10.56
C ASP A 153 -3.72 15.09 -11.27
N LEU A 154 -3.81 13.82 -11.67
CA LEU A 154 -2.67 13.12 -12.24
C LEU A 154 -2.23 13.65 -13.60
N GLY A 155 -3.15 14.21 -14.40
CA GLY A 155 -2.81 14.86 -15.66
C GLY A 155 -1.94 16.10 -15.42
N GLN A 156 -2.36 16.96 -14.48
CA GLN A 156 -1.60 18.12 -14.03
C GLN A 156 -0.27 17.71 -13.38
N LEU A 157 -0.26 16.64 -12.58
CA LEU A 157 0.96 16.13 -11.95
C LEU A 157 1.97 15.65 -13.00
N ALA A 158 1.51 14.96 -14.05
CA ALA A 158 2.36 14.55 -15.16
C ALA A 158 2.97 15.76 -15.90
N VAL A 159 2.22 16.86 -16.07
CA VAL A 159 2.78 18.13 -16.59
C VAL A 159 3.91 18.62 -15.70
N TRP A 160 3.72 18.61 -14.39
CA TRP A 160 4.72 19.08 -13.43
C TRP A 160 5.99 18.23 -13.43
N ILE A 161 5.85 16.90 -13.41
CA ILE A 161 6.97 15.96 -13.49
C ILE A 161 7.74 16.16 -14.81
N MET A 162 7.03 16.26 -15.95
CA MET A 162 7.67 16.52 -17.24
C MET A 162 8.33 17.89 -17.30
N ALA A 163 7.76 18.92 -16.67
CA ALA A 163 8.36 20.26 -16.61
C ALA A 163 9.64 20.26 -15.77
N GLU A 164 9.63 19.60 -14.60
CA GLU A 164 10.82 19.45 -13.77
C GLU A 164 11.91 18.61 -14.49
N ALA A 165 11.50 17.51 -15.13
CA ALA A 165 12.40 16.70 -15.96
C ALA A 165 13.00 17.50 -17.12
N SER A 166 12.20 18.38 -17.74
CA SER A 166 12.66 19.29 -18.80
C SER A 166 13.63 20.36 -18.32
N VAL A 167 13.81 20.54 -17.00
CA VAL A 167 14.84 21.42 -16.43
C VAL A 167 16.06 20.60 -15.99
N ARG A 168 15.85 19.47 -15.32
CA ARG A 168 16.92 18.68 -14.67
C ARG A 168 17.62 17.71 -15.63
N VAL A 169 16.87 17.16 -16.58
CA VAL A 169 17.31 16.14 -17.53
C VAL A 169 17.59 16.75 -18.92
N HIS A 170 17.56 18.07 -19.07
CA HIS A 170 17.66 18.72 -20.38
C HIS A 170 19.08 18.74 -20.93
N TRP A 171 19.45 17.66 -21.61
CA TRP A 171 20.65 17.53 -22.40
C TRP A 171 20.22 17.56 -23.88
N ARG A 172 20.05 18.77 -24.42
CA ARG A 172 19.99 19.07 -25.86
C ARG A 172 18.86 18.41 -26.67
N GLY A 173 17.60 18.60 -26.26
CA GLY A 173 16.45 18.44 -27.16
C GLY A 173 15.62 17.16 -27.02
N PHE A 174 15.63 16.52 -25.84
CA PHE A 174 14.69 15.44 -25.55
C PHE A 174 13.25 15.94 -25.53
N GLY A 175 12.35 15.10 -26.05
CA GLY A 175 10.91 15.31 -25.97
C GLY A 175 10.31 14.46 -24.86
N PHE A 176 9.35 15.00 -24.12
CA PHE A 176 8.62 14.23 -23.11
C PHE A 176 7.17 14.07 -23.53
N SER A 177 6.59 12.92 -23.25
CA SER A 177 5.15 12.71 -23.32
C SER A 177 4.70 11.82 -22.17
N ALA A 178 3.46 11.95 -21.73
CA ALA A 178 2.92 11.14 -20.66
C ALA A 178 1.67 10.37 -21.09
N HIS A 179 1.54 9.16 -20.57
CA HIS A 179 0.30 8.42 -20.52
C HIS A 179 -0.13 8.34 -19.05
N VAL A 180 -1.35 8.78 -18.76
CA VAL A 180 -1.87 8.88 -17.40
C VAL A 180 -3.08 7.98 -17.28
N HIS A 181 -3.03 7.05 -16.33
CA HIS A 181 -4.19 6.31 -15.89
C HIS A 181 -4.65 6.90 -14.56
N PRO A 182 -5.84 7.54 -14.50
CA PRO A 182 -6.31 8.17 -13.28
C PRO A 182 -6.63 7.15 -12.17
N GLY A 183 -6.66 5.86 -12.49
CA GLY A 183 -6.91 4.77 -11.56
C GLY A 183 -8.39 4.60 -11.30
N GLY A 184 -9.15 4.24 -12.33
CA GLY A 184 -10.58 3.97 -12.25
C GLY A 184 -10.96 2.84 -11.30
N THR A 185 -12.19 2.33 -11.43
CA THR A 185 -12.79 1.34 -10.52
C THR A 185 -11.93 0.08 -10.27
N PHE A 186 -11.01 -0.25 -11.19
CA PHE A 186 -10.23 -1.49 -11.15
C PHE A 186 -8.72 -1.31 -11.32
N HIS A 187 -8.22 -0.07 -11.44
CA HIS A 187 -6.81 0.18 -11.75
C HIS A 187 -6.15 1.13 -10.76
N GLU A 188 -4.90 0.84 -10.42
CA GLU A 188 -4.07 1.76 -9.65
C GLU A 188 -3.78 3.03 -10.47
N PRO A 189 -3.80 4.21 -9.83
CA PRO A 189 -3.41 5.44 -10.51
C PRO A 189 -1.95 5.35 -10.96
N SER A 190 -1.66 5.64 -12.24
CA SER A 190 -0.29 5.53 -12.78
C SER A 190 0.05 6.62 -13.78
N ILE A 191 1.33 6.97 -13.82
CA ILE A 191 1.92 7.90 -14.78
C ILE A 191 3.08 7.19 -15.47
N GLU A 192 2.94 6.97 -16.78
CA GLU A 192 4.02 6.52 -17.65
C GLU A 192 4.59 7.72 -18.42
N ILE A 193 5.87 8.04 -18.22
CA ILE A 193 6.55 9.06 -19.02
C ILE A 193 7.40 8.40 -20.09
N THR A 194 7.14 8.76 -21.34
CA THR A 194 8.01 8.43 -22.47
C THR A 194 8.96 9.60 -22.76
N VAL A 195 10.26 9.31 -22.82
CA VAL A 195 11.31 10.26 -23.23
C VAL A 195 11.79 9.91 -24.63
N HIS A 196 11.72 10.89 -25.51
CA HIS A 196 12.03 10.77 -26.93
C HIS A 196 13.40 11.37 -27.24
N GLY A 197 14.18 10.66 -28.06
CA GLY A 197 15.46 11.15 -28.57
C GLY A 197 16.64 10.90 -27.64
N VAL A 198 16.48 10.08 -26.61
CA VAL A 198 17.54 9.80 -25.63
C VAL A 198 18.62 8.90 -26.27
N PRO A 199 19.92 9.27 -26.20
CA PRO A 199 21.00 8.37 -26.58
C PRO A 199 21.01 7.12 -25.69
N GLU A 200 21.24 5.95 -26.27
CA GLU A 200 21.25 4.68 -25.53
C GLU A 200 22.21 4.69 -24.33
N ALA A 201 23.37 5.33 -24.49
CA ALA A 201 24.37 5.48 -23.42
C ALA A 201 23.89 6.33 -22.22
N GLU A 202 22.85 7.14 -22.40
CA GLU A 202 22.30 8.04 -21.38
C GLU A 202 20.96 7.55 -20.80
N ALA A 203 20.32 6.58 -21.46
CA ALA A 203 18.98 6.08 -21.11
C ALA A 203 18.83 5.69 -19.63
N ALA A 204 19.83 5.00 -19.07
CA ALA A 204 19.81 4.60 -17.66
C ALA A 204 19.88 5.80 -16.70
N SER A 205 20.70 6.80 -17.02
CA SER A 205 20.83 8.00 -16.18
C SER A 205 19.57 8.86 -16.22
N VAL A 206 18.93 8.96 -17.39
CA VAL A 206 17.66 9.68 -17.56
C VAL A 206 16.54 8.96 -16.80
N ALA A 207 16.51 7.62 -16.82
CA ALA A 207 15.52 6.83 -16.08
C ALA A 207 15.63 7.07 -14.57
N ILE A 208 16.85 6.98 -14.03
CA ILE A 208 17.10 7.22 -12.60
C ILE A 208 16.67 8.63 -12.19
N GLU A 209 17.01 9.66 -12.97
CA GLU A 209 16.62 11.03 -12.62
C GLU A 209 15.09 11.23 -12.70
N LEU A 210 14.42 10.57 -13.64
CA LEU A 210 12.95 10.57 -13.71
C LEU A 210 12.31 9.89 -12.50
N ASP A 211 12.84 8.76 -12.06
CA ASP A 211 12.36 8.06 -10.87
C ASP A 211 12.52 8.95 -9.63
N VAL A 212 13.66 9.63 -9.47
CA VAL A 212 13.90 10.59 -8.38
C VAL A 212 12.91 11.76 -8.41
N ILE A 213 12.63 12.32 -9.59
CA ILE A 213 11.66 13.41 -9.73
C ILE A 213 10.26 12.89 -9.35
N ALA A 214 9.86 11.74 -9.88
CA ALA A 214 8.56 11.14 -9.59
C ALA A 214 8.38 10.85 -8.09
N GLU A 215 9.38 10.24 -7.44
CA GLU A 215 9.43 10.03 -5.99
C GLU A 215 9.28 11.35 -5.21
N GLY A 216 9.90 12.43 -5.70
CA GLY A 216 9.75 13.77 -5.13
C GLY A 216 8.30 14.28 -5.10
N HIS A 217 7.44 13.83 -6.01
CA HIS A 217 6.02 14.20 -6.10
C HIS A 217 5.06 13.17 -5.49
N ASN A 218 5.61 12.03 -5.07
CA ASN A 218 4.85 10.91 -4.54
C ASN A 218 4.73 10.99 -3.01
N TRP A 219 3.92 10.10 -2.46
CA TRP A 219 4.10 9.63 -1.09
C TRP A 219 4.21 8.12 -1.13
N SER A 220 4.91 7.53 -0.17
CA SER A 220 5.00 6.09 -0.02
C SER A 220 4.73 5.67 1.40
N ASN A 221 4.26 4.45 1.58
CA ASN A 221 4.11 3.83 2.87
C ASN A 221 5.35 2.95 3.17
N PRO A 222 6.09 3.18 4.27
CA PRO A 222 7.25 2.35 4.58
C PRO A 222 6.90 0.90 4.93
N CYS A 223 5.63 0.62 5.26
CA CYS A 223 5.12 -0.72 5.49
C CYS A 223 4.49 -1.35 4.26
N ASP A 224 4.38 -0.58 3.17
CA ASP A 224 3.90 -1.03 1.88
C ASP A 224 4.54 -0.27 0.70
N PRO A 225 5.50 -0.89 0.00
CA PRO A 225 6.16 -0.26 -1.14
C PRO A 225 5.21 0.07 -2.31
N ASP A 226 4.05 -0.58 -2.40
CA ASP A 226 3.07 -0.38 -3.47
C ASP A 226 1.93 0.59 -3.07
N ASP A 227 1.80 0.94 -1.77
CA ASP A 227 0.93 2.03 -1.29
C ASP A 227 1.60 3.38 -1.47
N HIS A 228 1.32 3.96 -2.64
CA HIS A 228 1.83 5.25 -3.05
C HIS A 228 0.74 6.08 -3.77
N ARG A 229 1.00 7.38 -3.97
CA ARG A 229 0.05 8.28 -4.63
C ARG A 229 -0.27 7.86 -6.07
N PHE A 230 0.76 7.43 -6.80
CA PHE A 230 0.67 6.94 -8.17
C PHE A 230 1.87 6.05 -8.49
N ARG A 231 1.65 5.04 -9.33
CA ARG A 231 2.73 4.22 -9.87
C ARG A 231 3.45 4.99 -10.96
N PHE A 232 4.77 4.97 -10.93
CA PHE A 232 5.57 5.62 -11.95
C PHE A 232 6.29 4.59 -12.82
N THR A 233 6.25 4.81 -14.13
CA THR A 233 7.09 4.09 -15.09
C THR A 233 7.69 5.08 -16.08
N SER A 234 8.91 4.79 -16.53
CA SER A 234 9.55 5.56 -17.58
C SER A 234 9.95 4.68 -18.77
N ARG A 235 9.79 5.23 -19.97
CA ARG A 235 10.12 4.56 -21.23
C ARG A 235 11.05 5.42 -22.05
N MET A 236 12.17 4.85 -22.51
CA MET A 236 13.15 5.55 -23.33
C MET A 236 13.00 5.15 -24.80
N VAL A 237 12.79 6.14 -25.67
CA VAL A 237 12.71 5.95 -27.13
C VAL A 237 13.96 6.55 -27.77
N PRO A 238 14.85 5.72 -28.35
CA PRO A 238 16.07 6.18 -28.99
C PRO A 238 15.82 7.14 -30.15
N SER A 239 16.80 8.02 -30.41
CA SER A 239 16.80 8.88 -31.60
C SER A 239 16.67 8.06 -32.89
N GLY A 240 15.63 8.35 -33.68
CA GLY A 240 15.39 7.72 -34.99
C GLY A 240 14.50 6.47 -34.96
N ALA A 241 14.00 6.05 -33.80
CA ALA A 241 12.97 5.02 -33.71
C ALA A 241 11.58 5.60 -34.08
N ASP A 242 10.87 4.94 -35.00
CA ASP A 242 9.47 5.28 -35.32
C ASP A 242 8.54 4.52 -34.36
N ASP A 243 8.28 5.10 -33.18
CA ASP A 243 7.26 4.58 -32.27
C ASP A 243 5.91 5.24 -32.55
N ARG A 244 5.13 4.61 -33.43
CA ARG A 244 3.79 5.07 -33.81
C ARG A 244 2.74 4.89 -32.71
N ARG A 245 3.07 4.19 -31.62
CA ARG A 245 2.14 3.93 -30.51
C ARG A 245 2.36 4.88 -29.34
N SER A 246 3.51 5.55 -29.25
CA SER A 246 3.76 6.54 -28.20
C SER A 246 3.12 7.89 -28.52
N PRO A 247 2.58 8.61 -27.52
CA PRO A 247 2.16 9.99 -27.71
C PRO A 247 3.34 10.85 -28.21
N ARG A 248 3.05 11.88 -28.98
CA ARG A 248 4.10 12.77 -29.52
C ARG A 248 4.72 13.60 -28.39
N PRO A 249 5.98 14.05 -28.54
CA PRO A 249 6.57 15.02 -27.65
C PRO A 249 5.63 16.21 -27.36
N GLY A 250 5.48 16.55 -26.08
CA GLY A 250 4.59 17.60 -25.57
C GLY A 250 3.14 17.15 -25.36
N GLN A 251 2.79 15.90 -25.61
CA GLN A 251 1.43 15.39 -25.40
C GLN A 251 1.27 14.67 -24.07
N ILE A 252 0.07 14.82 -23.50
CA ILE A 252 -0.43 14.00 -22.41
C ILE A 252 -1.66 13.28 -22.94
N THR A 253 -1.67 11.96 -22.80
CA THR A 253 -2.84 11.13 -23.06
C THR A 253 -3.36 10.67 -21.71
N ILE A 254 -4.64 10.88 -21.46
CA ILE A 254 -5.32 10.38 -20.26
C ILE A 254 -6.18 9.22 -20.73
N ALA A 255 -5.99 8.05 -20.12
CA ALA A 255 -6.84 6.90 -20.40
C ALA A 255 -8.25 7.18 -19.86
N ASP A 256 -9.25 7.06 -20.74
CA ASP A 256 -10.65 7.01 -20.32
C ASP A 256 -10.97 5.56 -19.96
N ASP A 257 -11.55 5.32 -18.78
CA ASP A 257 -11.92 3.98 -18.29
C ASP A 257 -13.07 3.33 -19.09
N ASP A 258 -13.51 3.92 -20.21
CA ASP A 258 -14.68 3.53 -21.00
C ASP A 258 -14.36 2.60 -22.20
N ASP A 259 -13.10 2.22 -22.42
CA ASP A 259 -12.70 1.47 -23.64
C ASP A 259 -12.53 -0.05 -23.47
N ASP A 260 -12.92 -0.64 -22.32
CA ASP A 260 -12.95 -2.10 -22.12
C ASP A 260 -14.40 -2.62 -21.94
N GLU A 261 -15.16 -2.67 -23.06
CA GLU A 261 -16.34 -3.54 -23.24
C GLU A 261 -15.95 -4.89 -23.88
#